data_AF-A0A926I5F1-F1
#
_entry.id   AF-A0A926I5F1-F1
#
_cell.length_a   1.000
_cell.length_b   1.000
_cell.length_c   1.000
_cell.angle_alpha   90.00
_cell.angle_beta   90.00
_cell.angle_gamma   90.00
#
_symmetry.space_group_name_H-M   'P 1'
#
loop_
_entity.id
_entity.type
_entity.pdbx_description
1 polymer ?
#
loop_
_entity_poly.entity_id
_entity_poly.type
_entity_poly.pdbx_seq_one_letter_code
_entity_poly.pdbx_strand_id
1 'polypeptide(L)'
;MKELIVSPSPHIRSGNSTQKIMLDVIIALVPALIASVVIFGPRAALITAVCVGSCVLFEYLCRLIMKREQTISDLSAVVTGILLAMNLPVTIPLWVAIFGCFIAIVVAKQLFGGIGQNFANPAIAARVILLASFSGYMTAYTVPFDHAGVDAVLGATPLAQLASGGEVPTLLNMFLGAKGGCIGEVSCAALLLGGIYLVARKVIHPITPLIFIGTVFLGSFLLGQDPLYQILSGGLFIGAIFMATDYSSSPVTMSGKAIFAFGCGLITILIRFYGGYPEGVSFAILLMNILTPQIDKVTRKIPLGAKLQNPKKLKIKRIVFSIVGILLAAGVLVWTGFTLFKGEGYGKAELEEYASAALPEADTLKPIKVSSDDEQLLFAYKAENGAGAALVVTAEGYNKKEPITMMVGFNPDGVIQGVKVIDQHETEGIGTNVVTDEAFLAQFAGKTAEDLSADVVAGATFTSEGILSGCQKAAELYSSLQSEILG
;
A
#
# COMPACT_ATOMS: atom_id res chain seq x y z
N MET A 1 66.13 13.37 -2.58
CA MET A 1 65.49 13.47 -1.25
C MET A 1 64.33 12.48 -1.23
N LYS A 2 64.28 11.57 -0.25
CA LYS A 2 63.11 10.70 -0.04
C LYS A 2 61.99 11.60 0.51
N GLU A 3 60.83 11.64 -0.13
CA GLU A 3 59.65 12.31 0.43
C GLU A 3 59.27 11.62 1.74
N LEU A 4 59.40 12.37 2.84
CA LEU A 4 58.96 11.93 4.16
C LEU A 4 57.50 12.36 4.33
N ILE A 5 56.59 11.41 4.16
CA ILE A 5 55.16 11.64 4.37
C ILE A 5 54.91 11.63 5.88
N VAL A 6 54.64 12.80 6.45
CA VAL A 6 54.15 12.93 7.82
C VAL A 6 52.65 12.61 7.81
N SER A 7 52.29 11.38 8.17
CA SER A 7 50.90 10.97 8.33
C SER A 7 50.52 10.92 9.82
N PRO A 8 49.28 11.30 10.19
CA PRO A 8 48.79 11.10 11.55
C PRO A 8 48.73 9.60 11.88
N SER A 9 48.88 9.25 13.16
CA SER A 9 48.73 7.87 13.64
C SER A 9 47.40 7.30 13.12
N PRO A 10 47.39 6.12 12.45
CA PRO A 10 46.17 5.57 11.88
C PRO A 10 45.18 5.25 13.00
N HIS A 11 44.07 6.00 13.04
CA HIS A 11 42.95 5.75 13.95
C HIS A 11 42.00 4.64 13.43
N ILE A 12 42.30 4.04 12.28
CA ILE A 12 41.55 2.92 11.71
C ILE A 12 41.85 1.66 12.54
N ARG A 13 40.95 1.33 13.47
CA ARG A 13 41.06 0.16 14.35
C ARG A 13 40.25 -1.05 13.90
N SER A 14 39.40 -0.93 12.89
CA SER A 14 38.58 -2.03 12.37
C SER A 14 38.56 -2.04 10.84
N GLY A 15 38.49 -3.24 10.25
CA GLY A 15 38.39 -3.44 8.80
C GLY A 15 36.96 -3.30 8.24
N ASN A 16 36.04 -2.67 8.98
CA ASN A 16 34.66 -2.49 8.56
C ASN A 16 34.56 -1.26 7.65
N SER A 17 34.24 -1.49 6.38
CA SER A 17 33.92 -0.45 5.41
C SER A 17 32.41 -0.40 5.17
N THR A 18 31.92 0.74 4.67
CA THR A 18 30.52 0.89 4.23
C THR A 18 30.12 -0.21 3.26
N GLN A 19 31.00 -0.55 2.32
CA GLN A 19 30.79 -1.64 1.36
C GLN A 19 30.55 -3.00 2.05
N LYS A 20 31.31 -3.35 3.09
CA LYS A 20 31.11 -4.61 3.82
C LYS A 20 29.78 -4.63 4.58
N ILE A 21 29.41 -3.50 5.18
CA ILE A 21 28.13 -3.35 5.88
C ILE A 21 26.96 -3.51 4.90
N MET A 22 27.02 -2.84 3.74
CA MET A 22 25.99 -2.94 2.71
C MET A 22 25.94 -4.35 2.09
N LEU A 23 27.09 -5.01 1.92
CA LEU A 23 27.15 -6.40 1.47
C LEU A 23 26.47 -7.35 2.46
N ASP A 24 26.69 -7.19 3.77
CA ASP A 24 26.03 -7.99 4.80
C ASP A 24 24.49 -7.81 4.73
N VAL A 25 24.00 -6.60 4.41
CA VAL A 25 22.56 -6.34 4.18
C VAL A 25 22.04 -7.03 2.93
N ILE A 26 22.80 -7.00 1.82
CA ILE A 26 22.43 -7.72 0.59
C ILE A 26 22.34 -9.23 0.87
N ILE A 27 23.34 -9.80 1.54
CA ILE A 27 23.36 -11.23 1.91
C ILE A 27 22.13 -11.59 2.77
N ALA A 28 21.74 -10.71 3.70
CA ALA A 28 20.56 -10.90 4.53
C ALA A 28 19.23 -10.84 3.76
N LEU A 29 19.18 -10.10 2.64
CA LEU A 29 17.98 -9.97 1.79
C LEU A 29 17.86 -11.11 0.76
N VAL A 30 18.96 -11.77 0.39
CA VAL A 30 18.98 -12.84 -0.63
C VAL A 30 17.97 -13.96 -0.34
N PRO A 31 17.85 -14.52 0.88
CA PRO A 31 16.86 -15.56 1.17
C PRO A 31 15.43 -15.11 0.91
N ALA A 32 15.11 -13.86 1.28
CA ALA A 32 13.79 -13.29 1.05
C ALA A 32 13.53 -13.08 -0.45
N LEU A 33 14.52 -12.57 -1.18
CA LEU A 33 14.44 -12.41 -2.63
C LEU A 33 14.20 -13.75 -3.36
N ILE A 34 14.92 -14.80 -2.97
CA ILE A 34 14.74 -16.15 -3.53
C ILE A 34 13.31 -16.65 -3.27
N ALA A 35 12.82 -16.51 -2.03
CA ALA A 35 11.45 -16.90 -1.70
C ALA A 35 10.42 -16.13 -2.54
N SER A 36 10.62 -14.83 -2.74
CA SER A 36 9.73 -14.01 -3.58
C SER A 36 9.73 -14.46 -5.04
N VAL A 37 10.88 -14.84 -5.60
CA VAL A 37 10.98 -15.35 -6.97
C VAL A 37 10.31 -16.72 -7.12
N VAL A 38 10.37 -17.58 -6.10
CA VAL A 38 9.68 -18.88 -6.12
C VAL A 38 8.15 -18.68 -6.09
N ILE A 39 7.65 -17.72 -5.32
CA ILE A 39 6.21 -17.54 -5.12
C ILE A 39 5.56 -16.75 -6.25
N PHE A 40 6.21 -15.69 -6.75
CA PHE A 40 5.67 -14.83 -7.81
C PHE A 40 6.28 -15.07 -9.19
N GLY A 41 7.23 -16.00 -9.28
CA GLY A 41 7.88 -16.35 -10.53
C GLY A 41 8.97 -15.37 -11.00
N PRO A 42 9.42 -15.51 -12.26
CA PRO A 42 10.60 -14.81 -12.78
C PRO A 42 10.41 -13.29 -12.90
N ARG A 43 9.17 -12.80 -12.92
CA ARG A 43 8.88 -11.36 -13.03
C ARG A 43 9.36 -10.57 -11.81
N ALA A 44 9.31 -11.17 -10.61
CA ALA A 44 9.85 -10.54 -9.40
C ALA A 44 11.39 -10.32 -9.50
N ALA A 45 12.11 -11.27 -10.12
CA ALA A 45 13.53 -11.12 -10.38
C ALA A 45 13.81 -10.02 -11.40
N LEU A 46 13.00 -9.92 -12.46
CA LEU A 46 13.11 -8.88 -13.48
C LEU A 46 12.93 -7.48 -12.88
N ILE A 47 11.88 -7.27 -12.08
CA ILE A 47 11.64 -5.97 -11.42
C ILE A 47 12.81 -5.60 -10.51
N THR A 48 13.31 -6.57 -9.74
CA THR A 48 14.46 -6.35 -8.86
C THR A 48 15.71 -5.97 -9.65
N ALA A 49 16.00 -6.68 -10.75
CA ALA A 49 17.14 -6.39 -11.61
C ALA A 49 17.04 -4.99 -12.26
N VAL A 50 15.86 -4.63 -12.74
CA VAL A 50 15.59 -3.29 -13.32
C VAL A 50 15.75 -2.20 -12.26
N CYS A 51 15.24 -2.41 -11.04
CA CYS A 51 15.40 -1.44 -9.96
C CYS A 51 16.86 -1.25 -9.56
N VAL A 52 17.61 -2.34 -9.40
CA VAL A 52 19.04 -2.29 -9.07
C VAL A 52 19.83 -1.59 -10.18
N GLY A 53 19.63 -1.98 -11.44
CA GLY A 53 20.31 -1.38 -12.58
C GLY A 53 20.01 0.11 -12.70
N SER A 54 18.75 0.50 -12.53
CA SER A 54 18.31 1.90 -12.59
C SER A 54 18.88 2.73 -11.43
N CYS A 55 18.87 2.19 -10.21
CA CYS A 55 19.45 2.89 -9.05
C CYS A 55 20.96 3.14 -9.22
N VAL A 56 21.71 2.13 -9.70
CA VAL A 56 23.14 2.27 -9.95
C VAL A 56 23.40 3.28 -11.07
N LEU A 57 22.60 3.23 -12.15
CA LEU A 57 22.70 4.18 -13.26
C LEU A 57 22.41 5.62 -12.80
N PHE A 58 21.33 5.86 -12.06
CA PHE A 58 20.99 7.20 -11.57
C PHE A 58 22.04 7.72 -10.58
N GLU A 59 22.61 6.87 -9.74
CA GLU A 59 23.68 7.28 -8.83
C GLU A 59 24.93 7.71 -9.62
N TYR A 60 25.34 6.89 -10.58
CA TYR A 60 26.46 7.20 -11.47
C TYR A 60 26.27 8.54 -12.20
N LEU A 61 25.10 8.71 -12.84
CA LEU A 61 24.76 9.91 -13.60
C LEU A 61 24.72 11.15 -12.70
N CYS A 62 24.08 11.07 -11.53
CA CYS A 62 24.05 12.19 -10.58
C CYS A 62 25.45 12.57 -10.11
N ARG A 63 26.30 11.60 -9.78
CA ARG A 63 27.68 11.87 -9.35
C ARG A 63 28.51 12.48 -10.45
N LEU A 64 28.33 12.02 -11.69
CA LEU A 64 28.98 12.57 -12.87
C LEU A 64 28.55 14.04 -13.11
N ILE A 65 27.24 14.31 -13.10
CA ILE A 65 26.69 15.66 -13.31
C ILE A 65 27.11 16.61 -12.19
N MET A 66 27.08 16.15 -10.93
CA MET A 66 27.48 16.94 -9.77
C MET A 66 29.00 17.07 -9.61
N LYS A 67 29.80 16.47 -10.50
CA LYS A 67 31.27 16.46 -10.48
C LYS A 67 31.84 15.98 -9.13
N ARG A 68 31.22 14.95 -8.55
CA ARG A 68 31.66 14.34 -7.29
C ARG A 68 32.35 13.01 -7.56
N GLU A 69 33.14 12.56 -6.60
CA GLU A 69 33.72 11.21 -6.64
C GLU A 69 32.63 10.15 -6.72
N GLN A 70 32.92 9.09 -7.49
CA GLN A 70 32.00 8.00 -7.76
C GLN A 70 31.87 7.10 -6.54
N THR A 71 30.62 6.90 -6.09
CA THR A 71 30.31 6.11 -4.89
C THR A 71 29.76 4.72 -5.19
N ILE A 72 29.68 4.31 -6.46
CA ILE A 72 29.07 3.02 -6.88
C ILE A 72 29.64 1.80 -6.11
N SER A 73 30.91 1.84 -5.73
CA SER A 73 31.59 0.77 -5.01
C SER A 73 31.09 0.54 -3.58
N ASP A 74 30.28 1.43 -3.02
CA ASP A 74 29.74 1.30 -1.66
C ASP A 74 28.50 0.39 -1.54
N LEU A 75 27.96 -0.09 -2.67
CA LEU A 75 26.78 -0.98 -2.79
C LEU A 75 25.46 -0.40 -2.25
N SER A 76 25.43 0.86 -1.84
CA SER A 76 24.24 1.46 -1.25
C SER A 76 23.11 1.68 -2.27
N ALA A 77 23.44 1.97 -3.53
CA ALA A 77 22.48 2.04 -4.62
C ALA A 77 21.82 0.69 -4.88
N VAL A 78 22.59 -0.40 -4.77
CA VAL A 78 22.11 -1.77 -4.91
C VAL A 78 21.13 -2.12 -3.80
N VAL A 79 21.49 -1.85 -2.54
CA VAL A 79 20.59 -2.05 -1.39
C VAL A 79 19.30 -1.25 -1.57
N THR A 80 19.39 0.01 -1.99
CA THR A 80 18.21 0.86 -2.23
C THR A 80 17.31 0.28 -3.33
N GLY A 81 17.89 -0.20 -4.44
CA GLY A 81 17.15 -0.85 -5.52
C GLY A 81 16.46 -2.14 -5.10
N ILE A 82 17.13 -2.99 -4.33
CA ILE A 82 16.53 -4.24 -3.80
C ILE A 82 15.39 -3.89 -2.84
N LEU A 83 15.60 -2.99 -1.88
CA LEU A 83 14.59 -2.61 -0.91
C LEU A 83 13.39 -1.92 -1.55
N LEU A 84 13.60 -1.10 -2.58
CA LEU A 84 12.50 -0.52 -3.33
C LEU A 84 11.73 -1.60 -4.08
N ALA A 85 12.41 -2.48 -4.82
CA ALA A 85 11.76 -3.59 -5.55
C ALA A 85 10.95 -4.50 -4.63
N MET A 86 11.48 -4.83 -3.44
CA MET A 86 10.78 -5.62 -2.44
C MET A 86 9.54 -4.90 -1.85
N ASN A 87 9.43 -3.59 -2.02
CA ASN A 87 8.20 -2.88 -1.71
C ASN A 87 7.24 -2.77 -2.90
N LEU A 88 7.57 -3.20 -4.11
CA LEU A 88 6.66 -3.05 -5.24
C LEU A 88 5.82 -4.32 -5.44
N PRO A 89 4.58 -4.20 -5.97
CA PRO A 89 3.84 -5.35 -6.47
C PRO A 89 4.48 -5.88 -7.76
N VAL A 90 4.26 -7.16 -8.06
CA VAL A 90 4.89 -7.85 -9.20
C VAL A 90 4.28 -7.47 -10.54
N THR A 91 3.03 -6.99 -10.53
CA THR A 91 2.32 -6.48 -11.71
C THR A 91 2.86 -5.14 -12.20
N ILE A 92 3.61 -4.41 -11.36
CA ILE A 92 3.95 -3.02 -11.63
C ILE A 92 4.64 -2.86 -13.00
N PRO A 93 4.22 -1.87 -13.82
CA PRO A 93 4.92 -1.57 -15.05
C PRO A 93 6.37 -1.15 -14.76
N LEU A 94 7.31 -1.66 -15.56
CA LEU A 94 8.74 -1.42 -15.33
C LEU A 94 9.10 0.08 -15.36
N TRP A 95 8.40 0.88 -16.15
CA TRP A 95 8.64 2.33 -16.21
C TRP A 95 8.30 3.04 -14.89
N VAL A 96 7.25 2.61 -14.18
CA VAL A 96 6.87 3.15 -12.87
C VAL A 96 7.94 2.78 -11.83
N ALA A 97 8.45 1.55 -11.88
CA ALA A 97 9.55 1.12 -11.02
C ALA A 97 10.83 1.95 -11.26
N ILE A 98 11.18 2.23 -12.52
CA ILE A 98 12.31 3.11 -12.89
C ILE A 98 12.10 4.53 -12.36
N PHE A 99 10.88 5.06 -12.47
CA PHE A 99 10.54 6.38 -11.92
C PHE A 99 10.70 6.42 -10.39
N GLY A 100 10.29 5.36 -9.68
CA GLY A 100 10.56 5.20 -8.26
C GLY A 100 12.05 5.20 -7.92
N CYS A 101 12.88 4.52 -8.73
CA CYS A 101 14.33 4.50 -8.57
C CYS A 101 14.96 5.89 -8.74
N PHE A 102 14.45 6.68 -9.68
CA PHE A 102 14.85 8.08 -9.87
C PHE A 102 14.56 8.90 -8.61
N ILE A 103 13.35 8.80 -8.06
CA ILE A 103 12.98 9.50 -6.82
C ILE A 103 13.88 9.07 -5.65
N ALA A 104 14.09 7.76 -5.47
CA ALA A 104 14.92 7.25 -4.37
C ALA A 104 16.34 7.79 -4.45
N ILE A 105 17.00 7.64 -5.60
CA ILE A 105 18.41 7.98 -5.72
C ILE A 105 18.61 9.48 -5.91
N VAL A 106 17.95 10.09 -6.89
CA VAL A 106 18.19 11.50 -7.23
C VAL A 106 17.65 12.39 -6.13
N VAL A 107 16.35 12.28 -5.84
CA VAL A 107 15.65 13.22 -4.95
C VAL A 107 15.97 12.95 -3.49
N ALA A 108 15.78 11.72 -3.01
CA ALA A 108 15.89 11.43 -1.58
C ALA A 108 17.34 11.26 -1.09
N LYS A 109 18.28 10.87 -1.97
CA LYS A 109 19.67 10.57 -1.58
C LYS A 109 20.70 11.57 -2.10
N GLN A 110 20.79 11.79 -3.42
CA GLN A 110 21.89 12.56 -4.02
C GLN A 110 21.73 14.08 -3.85
N LEU A 111 20.51 14.62 -3.89
CA LEU A 111 20.28 16.06 -3.63
C LEU A 111 20.76 16.49 -2.23
N PHE A 112 20.67 15.59 -1.25
CA PHE A 112 21.15 15.84 0.12
C PHE A 112 22.64 15.56 0.30
N GLY A 113 23.27 14.98 -0.73
CA GLY A 113 24.71 14.85 -0.88
C GLY A 113 25.27 13.44 -0.77
N GLY A 114 24.40 12.43 -0.66
CA GLY A 114 24.76 11.01 -0.71
C GLY A 114 24.49 10.27 0.60
N ILE A 115 25.21 9.17 0.82
CA ILE A 115 25.05 8.33 2.02
C ILE A 115 25.35 9.13 3.28
N GLY A 116 24.46 9.03 4.27
CA GLY A 116 24.65 9.60 5.60
C GLY A 116 24.22 11.06 5.71
N GLN A 117 23.78 11.68 4.61
CA GLN A 117 23.21 13.02 4.58
C GLN A 117 21.72 13.02 4.24
N ASN A 118 21.17 11.89 3.80
CA ASN A 118 19.75 11.71 3.52
C ASN A 118 18.94 11.75 4.83
N PHE A 119 17.94 12.62 4.88
CA PHE A 119 17.08 12.82 6.06
C PHE A 119 16.04 11.71 6.25
N ALA A 120 15.78 10.91 5.21
CA ALA A 120 14.83 9.82 5.20
C ALA A 120 15.40 8.61 4.44
N ASN A 121 14.83 7.43 4.70
CA ASN A 121 15.14 6.22 3.94
C ASN A 121 14.72 6.41 2.46
N PRO A 122 15.65 6.35 1.50
CA PRO A 122 15.35 6.65 0.10
C PRO A 122 14.32 5.71 -0.55
N ALA A 123 14.35 4.42 -0.21
CA ALA A 123 13.42 3.43 -0.75
C ALA A 123 11.99 3.68 -0.26
N ILE A 124 11.84 4.03 1.03
CA ILE A 124 10.53 4.36 1.61
C ILE A 124 9.99 5.66 1.02
N ALA A 125 10.82 6.69 0.89
CA ALA A 125 10.42 7.96 0.31
C ALA A 125 9.88 7.77 -1.11
N ALA A 126 10.58 6.98 -1.94
CA ALA A 126 10.11 6.62 -3.27
C ALA A 126 8.79 5.83 -3.23
N ARG A 127 8.67 4.82 -2.35
CA ARG A 127 7.45 4.03 -2.20
C ARG A 127 6.23 4.91 -1.87
N VAL A 128 6.38 5.84 -0.92
CA VAL A 128 5.30 6.74 -0.51
C VAL A 128 4.87 7.65 -1.66
N ILE A 129 5.82 8.18 -2.43
CA ILE A 129 5.50 9.02 -3.60
C ILE A 129 4.82 8.20 -4.70
N LEU A 130 5.27 6.97 -4.94
CA LEU A 130 4.62 6.06 -5.89
C LEU A 130 3.21 5.70 -5.46
N LEU A 131 2.99 5.41 -4.18
CA LEU A 131 1.65 5.11 -3.65
C LEU A 131 0.71 6.31 -3.78
N ALA A 132 1.21 7.53 -3.56
CA ALA A 132 0.42 8.75 -3.71
C ALA A 132 0.13 9.12 -5.17
N SER A 133 1.06 8.84 -6.09
CA SER A 133 0.95 9.28 -7.50
C SER A 133 0.37 8.20 -8.42
N PHE A 134 0.56 6.92 -8.07
CA PHE A 134 0.22 5.74 -8.87
C PHE A 134 -0.45 4.66 -8.02
N SER A 135 -1.44 5.05 -7.21
CA SER A 135 -2.10 4.15 -6.25
C SER A 135 -2.63 2.87 -6.91
N GLY A 136 -3.31 2.98 -8.07
CA GLY A 136 -3.88 1.82 -8.76
C GLY A 136 -2.85 0.74 -9.12
N TYR A 137 -1.65 1.13 -9.58
CA TYR A 137 -0.57 0.16 -9.85
C TYR A 137 0.07 -0.38 -8.57
N MET A 138 0.03 0.38 -7.48
CA MET A 138 0.65 0.02 -6.21
C MET A 138 -0.23 -0.89 -5.35
N THR A 139 -1.53 -0.97 -5.65
CA THR A 139 -2.50 -1.83 -4.94
C THR A 139 -2.96 -3.04 -5.76
N ALA A 140 -2.43 -3.23 -6.99
CA ALA A 140 -2.76 -4.36 -7.85
C ALA A 140 -1.90 -5.60 -7.50
N TYR A 141 -2.29 -6.37 -6.49
CA TYR A 141 -1.56 -7.55 -6.05
C TYR A 141 -2.02 -8.81 -6.77
N THR A 142 -1.11 -9.74 -7.07
CA THR A 142 -1.45 -11.04 -7.67
C THR A 142 -1.68 -12.10 -6.61
N VAL A 143 -2.46 -13.12 -6.96
CA VAL A 143 -2.54 -14.34 -6.15
C VAL A 143 -1.19 -15.05 -6.10
N PRO A 144 -0.85 -15.71 -4.97
CA PRO A 144 0.42 -16.41 -4.81
C PRO A 144 0.47 -17.66 -5.71
N PHE A 145 1.67 -18.00 -6.23
CA PHE A 145 1.93 -19.14 -7.13
C PHE A 145 1.27 -19.09 -8.50
N ASP A 146 0.58 -18.00 -8.83
CA ASP A 146 0.21 -17.72 -10.20
C ASP A 146 1.39 -17.09 -10.93
N HIS A 147 1.86 -17.79 -11.97
CA HIS A 147 2.99 -17.38 -12.80
C HIS A 147 2.56 -16.80 -14.15
N ALA A 148 1.26 -16.53 -14.35
CA ALA A 148 0.70 -16.00 -15.60
C ALA A 148 1.23 -14.61 -15.99
N GLY A 149 2.08 -13.99 -15.17
CA GLY A 149 2.89 -12.85 -15.57
C GLY A 149 2.09 -11.57 -15.71
N VAL A 150 1.67 -11.23 -16.94
CA VAL A 150 0.85 -10.04 -17.25
C VAL A 150 -0.65 -10.33 -17.07
N ASP A 151 -1.03 -11.60 -17.19
CA ASP A 151 -2.42 -12.08 -17.08
C ASP A 151 -2.66 -12.77 -15.71
N ALA A 152 -1.99 -12.26 -14.68
CA ALA A 152 -2.06 -12.83 -13.35
C ALA A 152 -3.33 -12.36 -12.63
N VAL A 153 -4.03 -13.30 -11.99
CA VAL A 153 -5.28 -13.01 -11.28
C VAL A 153 -5.00 -12.09 -10.09
N LEU A 154 -5.76 -11.00 -9.99
CA LEU A 154 -5.62 -10.05 -8.89
C LEU A 154 -6.21 -10.63 -7.60
N GLY A 155 -5.44 -10.58 -6.52
CA GLY A 155 -5.83 -11.08 -5.21
C GLY A 155 -5.82 -9.97 -4.17
N ALA A 156 -6.86 -9.90 -3.34
CA ALA A 156 -6.88 -8.98 -2.21
C ALA A 156 -5.81 -9.35 -1.18
N THR A 157 -5.19 -8.35 -0.53
CA THR A 157 -4.23 -8.62 0.55
C THR A 157 -4.98 -9.19 1.77
N PRO A 158 -4.33 -10.02 2.60
CA PRO A 158 -4.98 -10.58 3.80
C PRO A 158 -5.49 -9.51 4.76
N LEU A 159 -4.86 -8.34 4.78
CA LEU A 159 -5.30 -7.23 5.62
C LEU A 159 -6.52 -6.52 5.04
N ALA A 160 -6.60 -6.39 3.71
CA ALA A 160 -7.81 -5.90 3.05
C ALA A 160 -8.96 -6.90 3.21
N GLN A 161 -8.70 -8.21 3.08
CA GLN A 161 -9.68 -9.27 3.31
C GLN A 161 -10.19 -9.29 4.76
N LEU A 162 -9.29 -9.09 5.73
CA LEU A 162 -9.67 -8.99 7.14
C LEU A 162 -10.57 -7.76 7.39
N ALA A 163 -10.29 -6.63 6.73
CA ALA A 163 -11.11 -5.42 6.83
C ALA A 163 -12.48 -5.57 6.13
N SER A 164 -12.55 -6.34 5.04
CA SER A 164 -13.77 -6.59 4.28
C SER A 164 -14.57 -7.84 4.72
N GLY A 165 -14.07 -8.60 5.71
CA GLY A 165 -14.73 -9.83 6.20
C GLY A 165 -14.65 -11.03 5.25
N GLY A 166 -13.64 -11.07 4.38
CA GLY A 166 -13.36 -12.18 3.47
C GLY A 166 -12.62 -13.36 4.13
N GLU A 167 -12.45 -14.45 3.39
CA GLU A 167 -11.65 -15.59 3.87
C GLU A 167 -10.18 -15.20 3.99
N VAL A 168 -9.63 -15.35 5.19
CA VAL A 168 -8.23 -15.03 5.48
C VAL A 168 -7.35 -16.28 5.34
N PRO A 169 -6.16 -16.18 4.72
CA PRO A 169 -5.23 -17.30 4.62
C PRO A 169 -4.81 -17.83 5.99
N THR A 170 -4.59 -19.14 6.08
CA THR A 170 -4.09 -19.78 7.31
C THR A 170 -2.79 -19.13 7.78
N LEU A 171 -2.60 -19.01 9.11
CA LEU A 171 -1.42 -18.37 9.71
C LEU A 171 -0.07 -18.92 9.20
N LEU A 172 -0.01 -20.24 8.94
CA LEU A 172 1.17 -20.90 8.40
C LEU A 172 1.46 -20.45 6.96
N ASN A 173 0.43 -20.28 6.13
CA ASN A 173 0.54 -19.74 4.78
C ASN A 173 0.98 -18.27 4.80
N MET A 174 0.51 -17.48 5.77
CA MET A 174 0.99 -16.10 5.96
C MET A 174 2.45 -16.02 6.41
N PHE A 175 2.90 -16.96 7.25
CA PHE A 175 4.28 -17.02 7.74
C PHE A 175 5.26 -17.46 6.65
N LEU A 176 4.88 -18.46 5.84
CA LEU A 176 5.69 -18.97 4.73
C LEU A 176 5.62 -18.07 3.48
N GLY A 177 4.50 -17.38 3.28
CA GLY A 177 4.33 -16.36 2.25
C GLY A 177 3.39 -16.67 1.11
N ALA A 178 2.53 -17.67 1.26
CA ALA A 178 1.44 -17.92 0.33
C ALA A 178 0.29 -16.90 0.53
N LYS A 179 0.56 -15.61 0.27
CA LYS A 179 -0.42 -14.52 0.36
C LYS A 179 -0.15 -13.43 -0.71
N GLY A 180 -1.20 -12.72 -1.11
CA GLY A 180 -1.07 -11.53 -1.97
C GLY A 180 -0.43 -10.37 -1.20
N GLY A 181 0.46 -9.62 -1.86
CA GLY A 181 1.20 -8.50 -1.28
C GLY A 181 2.36 -8.05 -2.15
N CYS A 182 3.15 -7.08 -1.68
CA CYS A 182 4.39 -6.69 -2.38
C CYS A 182 5.44 -7.80 -2.28
N ILE A 183 6.41 -7.82 -3.21
CA ILE A 183 7.47 -8.84 -3.35
C ILE A 183 8.12 -9.20 -2.00
N GLY A 184 8.35 -8.21 -1.13
CA GLY A 184 9.05 -8.35 0.14
C GLY A 184 8.16 -8.69 1.33
N GLU A 185 6.84 -8.73 1.21
CA GLU A 185 5.93 -9.04 2.33
C GLU A 185 5.67 -10.54 2.50
N VAL A 186 6.25 -11.30 1.59
CA VAL A 186 5.83 -12.65 1.23
C VAL A 186 6.36 -13.59 2.29
N SER A 187 7.67 -13.80 2.39
CA SER A 187 8.22 -14.72 3.39
C SER A 187 8.68 -14.02 4.67
N CYS A 188 7.82 -13.99 5.69
CA CYS A 188 8.19 -13.52 7.03
C CYS A 188 9.35 -14.35 7.61
N ALA A 189 9.35 -15.66 7.37
CA ALA A 189 10.41 -16.57 7.80
C ALA A 189 11.78 -16.17 7.22
N ALA A 190 11.85 -15.90 5.91
CA ALA A 190 13.10 -15.52 5.26
C ALA A 190 13.61 -14.16 5.72
N LEU A 191 12.72 -13.19 5.94
CA LEU A 191 13.07 -11.88 6.49
C LEU A 191 13.60 -11.97 7.93
N LEU A 192 12.99 -12.83 8.76
CA LEU A 192 13.45 -13.07 10.13
C LEU A 192 14.85 -13.71 10.14
N LEU A 193 15.12 -14.67 9.27
CA LEU A 193 16.43 -15.29 9.14
C LEU A 193 17.49 -14.24 8.76
N GLY A 194 17.19 -13.38 7.78
CA GLY A 194 18.05 -12.25 7.42
C GLY A 194 18.26 -11.27 8.58
N GLY A 195 17.20 -10.96 9.33
CA GLY A 195 17.30 -10.10 10.52
C GLY A 195 18.18 -10.68 11.63
N ILE A 196 18.04 -11.98 11.91
CA ILE A 196 18.89 -12.69 12.88
C ILE A 196 20.36 -12.65 12.44
N TYR A 197 20.63 -12.85 11.15
CA TYR A 197 21.98 -12.73 10.60
C TYR A 197 22.58 -11.33 10.82
N LEU A 198 21.82 -10.26 10.56
CA LEU A 198 22.29 -8.89 10.77
C LEU A 198 22.55 -8.55 12.24
N VAL A 199 21.73 -9.09 13.15
CA VAL A 199 21.95 -8.96 14.60
C VAL A 199 23.20 -9.72 15.03
N ALA A 200 23.40 -10.96 14.54
CA ALA A 200 24.58 -11.77 14.84
C ALA A 200 25.88 -11.11 14.35
N ARG A 201 25.84 -10.49 13.17
CA ARG A 201 26.93 -9.69 12.59
C ARG A 201 27.13 -8.33 13.27
N LYS A 202 26.27 -7.96 14.22
CA LYS A 202 26.25 -6.66 14.92
C LYS A 202 26.15 -5.46 13.96
N VAL A 203 25.50 -5.67 12.82
CA VAL A 203 25.16 -4.62 11.87
C VAL A 203 24.01 -3.80 12.47
N ILE A 204 22.89 -4.44 12.79
CA ILE A 204 21.73 -3.79 13.38
C ILE A 204 21.62 -4.06 14.90
N HIS A 205 21.04 -3.12 15.63
CA HIS A 205 20.71 -3.32 17.04
C HIS A 205 19.29 -3.89 17.19
N PRO A 206 19.07 -4.97 17.95
CA PRO A 206 17.76 -5.66 18.01
C PRO A 206 16.63 -4.83 18.63
N ILE A 207 16.95 -3.73 19.32
CA ILE A 207 15.97 -2.85 19.98
C ILE A 207 14.96 -2.28 19.00
N THR A 208 15.41 -1.77 17.85
CA THR A 208 14.53 -1.14 16.87
C THR A 208 13.47 -2.12 16.32
N PRO A 209 13.85 -3.29 15.75
CA PRO A 209 12.85 -4.23 15.24
C PRO A 209 11.97 -4.83 16.34
N LEU A 210 12.52 -5.16 17.53
CA LEU A 210 11.74 -5.75 18.62
C LEU A 210 10.68 -4.81 19.18
N ILE A 211 11.03 -3.54 19.41
CA ILE A 211 10.07 -2.55 19.94
C ILE A 211 9.02 -2.22 18.89
N PHE A 212 9.41 -2.11 17.62
CA PHE A 212 8.46 -1.82 16.55
C PHE A 212 7.45 -2.97 16.39
N ILE A 213 7.90 -4.22 16.28
CA ILE A 213 7.00 -5.37 16.16
C ILE A 213 6.17 -5.55 17.44
N GLY A 214 6.79 -5.41 18.61
CA GLY A 214 6.12 -5.57 19.90
C GLY A 214 5.05 -4.51 20.17
N THR A 215 5.25 -3.28 19.69
CA THR A 215 4.25 -2.22 19.80
C THR A 215 3.05 -2.45 18.90
N VAL A 216 3.26 -2.94 17.68
CA VAL A 216 2.16 -3.36 16.79
C VAL A 216 1.40 -4.55 17.39
N PHE A 217 2.11 -5.54 17.96
CA PHE A 217 1.49 -6.67 18.66
C PHE A 217 0.58 -6.20 19.80
N LEU A 218 1.15 -5.43 20.72
CA LEU A 218 0.44 -5.01 21.92
C LEU A 218 -0.72 -4.08 21.59
N GLY A 219 -0.52 -3.13 20.67
CA GLY A 219 -1.58 -2.21 20.27
C GLY A 219 -2.71 -2.88 19.49
N SER A 220 -2.42 -3.89 18.67
CA SER A 220 -3.47 -4.70 18.01
C SER A 220 -4.28 -5.50 19.04
N PHE A 221 -3.59 -6.10 20.02
CA PHE A 221 -4.22 -6.83 21.11
C PHE A 221 -5.13 -5.93 21.97
N LEU A 222 -4.67 -4.72 22.31
CA LEU A 222 -5.43 -3.73 23.07
C LEU A 222 -6.71 -3.26 22.36
N LEU A 223 -6.71 -3.26 21.02
CA LEU A 223 -7.85 -2.85 20.19
C LEU A 223 -8.80 -4.03 19.85
N GLY A 224 -8.56 -5.23 20.41
CA GLY A 224 -9.41 -6.40 20.20
C GLY A 224 -9.25 -7.04 18.81
N GLN A 225 -8.14 -6.76 18.12
CA GLN A 225 -7.82 -7.28 16.79
C GLN A 225 -6.82 -8.41 16.89
N ASP A 226 -6.82 -9.35 15.93
CA ASP A 226 -5.90 -10.48 15.95
C ASP A 226 -4.43 -10.04 15.75
N PRO A 227 -3.58 -10.08 16.81
CA PRO A 227 -2.26 -9.45 16.75
C PRO A 227 -1.31 -10.18 15.80
N LEU A 228 -1.47 -11.50 15.67
CA LEU A 228 -0.64 -12.33 14.82
C LEU A 228 -0.92 -12.06 13.34
N TYR A 229 -2.19 -11.91 12.96
CA TYR A 229 -2.57 -11.50 11.60
C TYR A 229 -2.04 -10.12 11.29
N GLN A 230 -2.12 -9.16 12.21
CA GLN A 230 -1.60 -7.81 11.99
C GLN A 230 -0.08 -7.77 11.80
N ILE A 231 0.68 -8.62 12.49
CA ILE A 231 2.14 -8.64 12.37
C ILE A 231 2.60 -9.39 11.13
N LEU A 232 1.97 -10.53 10.86
CA LEU A 232 2.29 -11.37 9.71
C LEU A 232 1.74 -10.81 8.41
N SER A 233 0.77 -9.88 8.46
CA SER A 233 0.23 -9.20 7.30
C SER A 233 0.94 -7.87 7.02
N GLY A 234 1.12 -7.58 5.73
CA GLY A 234 1.82 -6.40 5.23
C GLY A 234 3.33 -6.40 5.45
N GLY A 235 3.97 -5.28 5.08
CA GLY A 235 5.41 -5.07 5.09
C GLY A 235 6.02 -4.72 6.46
N LEU A 236 5.42 -5.18 7.56
CA LEU A 236 5.91 -4.84 8.91
C LEU A 236 7.32 -5.40 9.15
N PHE A 237 7.57 -6.68 8.83
CA PHE A 237 8.88 -7.29 9.07
C PHE A 237 9.99 -6.66 8.22
N ILE A 238 9.72 -6.43 6.93
CA ILE A 238 10.71 -5.80 6.05
C ILE A 238 10.97 -4.36 6.48
N GLY A 239 9.92 -3.62 6.83
CA GLY A 239 10.02 -2.27 7.36
C GLY A 239 10.80 -2.21 8.67
N ALA A 240 10.50 -3.08 9.63
CA ALA A 240 11.11 -3.09 10.96
C ALA A 240 12.57 -3.54 10.94
N ILE A 241 12.92 -4.56 10.15
CA ILE A 241 14.26 -5.18 10.16
C ILE A 241 15.22 -4.47 9.23
N PHE A 242 14.77 -4.05 8.04
CA PHE A 242 15.66 -3.58 6.97
C PHE A 242 15.54 -2.09 6.66
N MET A 243 14.45 -1.42 7.05
CA MET A 243 14.23 -0.02 6.69
C MET A 243 14.29 0.93 7.89
N ALA A 244 13.66 0.57 9.01
CA ALA A 244 13.70 1.32 10.26
C ALA A 244 15.09 1.30 10.93
N THR A 245 15.93 0.34 10.55
CA THR A 245 17.30 0.15 11.04
C THR A 245 18.36 0.80 10.16
N ASP A 246 17.95 1.59 9.16
CA ASP A 246 18.89 2.33 8.31
C ASP A 246 19.72 3.33 9.14
N TYR A 247 21.03 3.34 8.92
CA TYR A 247 22.01 4.07 9.75
C TYR A 247 21.90 5.59 9.61
N SER A 248 21.48 6.07 8.44
CA SER A 248 21.46 7.49 8.14
C SER A 248 20.24 8.21 8.73
N SER A 249 19.14 7.47 8.89
CA SER A 249 17.81 8.05 9.13
C SER A 249 17.21 7.64 10.48
N SER A 250 17.91 6.78 11.25
CA SER A 250 17.53 6.36 12.61
C SER A 250 18.36 7.05 13.71
N PRO A 251 17.81 7.23 14.92
CA PRO A 251 18.54 7.86 16.03
C PRO A 251 19.79 7.09 16.44
N VAL A 252 20.81 7.81 16.91
CA VAL A 252 22.10 7.19 17.27
C VAL A 252 22.05 6.58 18.67
N THR A 253 21.30 7.17 19.60
CA THR A 253 21.24 6.74 20.99
C THR A 253 20.31 5.55 21.21
N MET A 254 20.59 4.74 22.23
CA MET A 254 19.77 3.55 22.57
C MET A 254 18.34 3.91 22.99
N SER A 255 18.20 4.96 23.82
CA SER A 255 16.88 5.48 24.20
C SER A 255 16.16 6.14 23.02
N GLY A 256 16.91 6.82 22.13
CA GLY A 256 16.36 7.39 20.89
C GLY A 256 15.80 6.32 19.97
N LYS A 257 16.53 5.22 19.75
CA LYS A 257 16.06 4.08 18.94
C LYS A 257 14.79 3.46 19.51
N ALA A 258 14.67 3.36 20.84
CA ALA A 258 13.46 2.85 21.48
C ALA A 258 12.25 3.77 21.27
N ILE A 259 12.42 5.09 21.46
CA ILE A 259 11.34 6.07 21.21
C ILE A 259 10.94 6.08 19.74
N PHE A 260 11.92 6.01 18.84
CA PHE A 260 11.69 5.96 17.40
C PHE A 260 10.89 4.72 17.00
N ALA A 261 11.32 3.53 17.43
CA ALA A 261 10.64 2.27 17.14
C ALA A 261 9.21 2.23 17.71
N PHE A 262 9.02 2.75 18.92
CA PHE A 262 7.70 2.87 19.54
C PHE A 262 6.78 3.80 18.74
N GLY A 263 7.30 4.95 18.30
CA GLY A 263 6.54 5.88 17.45
C GLY A 263 6.16 5.27 16.10
N CYS A 264 7.06 4.52 15.45
CA CYS A 264 6.76 3.81 14.21
C CYS A 264 5.60 2.82 14.39
N GLY A 265 5.62 2.02 15.46
CA GLY A 265 4.56 1.06 15.74
C GLY A 265 3.22 1.70 16.05
N LEU A 266 3.22 2.75 16.89
CA LEU A 266 2.01 3.48 17.24
C LEU A 266 1.35 4.12 16.01
N ILE A 267 2.14 4.80 15.17
CA ILE A 267 1.63 5.43 13.94
C ILE A 267 1.11 4.37 12.97
N THR A 268 1.81 3.23 12.86
CA THR A 268 1.36 2.12 12.00
C THR A 268 -0.01 1.61 12.42
N ILE A 269 -0.26 1.43 13.72
CA ILE A 269 -1.56 1.03 14.27
C ILE A 269 -2.63 2.07 13.95
N LEU A 270 -2.34 3.35 14.17
CA LEU A 270 -3.28 4.43 13.90
C LEU A 270 -3.69 4.46 12.42
N ILE A 271 -2.74 4.32 11.51
CA ILE A 271 -3.03 4.30 10.07
C ILE A 271 -3.82 3.05 9.68
N ARG A 272 -3.46 1.87 10.20
CA ARG A 272 -4.14 0.62 9.83
C ARG A 272 -5.60 0.57 10.27
N PHE A 273 -5.92 1.10 11.45
CA PHE A 273 -7.29 1.02 11.98
C PHE A 273 -8.14 2.25 11.66
N TYR A 274 -7.54 3.43 11.51
CA TYR A 274 -8.27 4.69 11.31
C TYR A 274 -7.99 5.37 9.96
N GLY A 275 -6.98 4.93 9.21
CA GLY A 275 -6.46 5.63 8.04
C GLY A 275 -6.79 5.02 6.68
N GLY A 276 -7.66 4.01 6.59
CA GLY A 276 -8.16 3.43 5.33
C GLY A 276 -7.14 2.71 4.43
N TYR A 277 -5.85 2.73 4.77
CA TYR A 277 -4.81 1.99 4.06
C TYR A 277 -4.37 0.76 4.86
N PRO A 278 -4.46 -0.46 4.30
CA PRO A 278 -3.95 -1.65 4.97
C PRO A 278 -2.43 -1.55 5.24
N GLU A 279 -1.67 -0.82 4.42
CA GLU A 279 -0.23 -0.67 4.59
C GLU A 279 0.22 0.70 5.15
N GLY A 280 0.23 0.84 6.48
CA GLY A 280 0.67 2.07 7.18
C GLY A 280 2.17 2.18 7.51
N VAL A 281 2.96 1.12 7.28
CA VAL A 281 4.35 1.01 7.79
C VAL A 281 5.28 2.04 7.14
N SER A 282 5.18 2.23 5.83
CA SER A 282 6.07 3.13 5.08
C SER A 282 5.87 4.59 5.47
N PHE A 283 4.62 5.01 5.65
CA PHE A 283 4.30 6.35 6.15
C PHE A 283 4.80 6.56 7.58
N ALA A 284 4.64 5.56 8.45
CA ALA A 284 5.09 5.63 9.83
C ALA A 284 6.61 5.81 9.94
N ILE A 285 7.38 5.04 9.17
CA ILE A 285 8.84 5.15 9.17
C ILE A 285 9.28 6.51 8.59
N LEU A 286 8.68 6.96 7.49
CA LEU A 286 9.02 8.24 6.87
C LEU A 286 8.79 9.42 7.83
N LEU A 287 7.64 9.43 8.51
CA LEU A 287 7.32 10.45 9.51
C LEU A 287 8.33 10.42 10.67
N MET A 288 8.64 9.24 11.17
CA MET A 288 9.60 9.10 12.26
C MET A 288 11.03 9.46 11.85
N ASN A 289 11.44 9.22 10.59
CA ASN A 289 12.74 9.67 10.09
C ASN A 289 12.86 11.21 10.16
N ILE A 290 11.80 11.93 9.79
CA ILE A 290 11.75 13.39 9.89
C ILE A 290 11.88 13.86 11.36
N LEU A 291 11.35 13.07 12.31
CA LEU A 291 11.44 13.35 13.74
C LEU A 291 12.77 12.93 14.39
N THR A 292 13.58 12.09 13.73
CA THR A 292 14.87 11.59 14.23
C THR A 292 15.78 12.69 14.80
N PRO A 293 16.02 13.83 14.10
CA PRO A 293 16.88 14.89 14.63
C PRO A 293 16.37 15.53 15.93
N GLN A 294 15.05 15.52 16.15
CA GLN A 294 14.46 16.01 17.40
C GLN A 294 14.61 14.98 18.52
N ILE A 295 14.41 13.70 18.21
CA ILE A 295 14.61 12.59 19.16
C ILE A 295 16.07 12.55 19.62
N ASP A 296 17.03 12.72 18.73
CA ASP A 296 18.45 12.76 19.08
C ASP A 296 18.80 13.96 19.97
N LYS A 297 18.19 15.13 19.75
CA LYS A 297 18.38 16.30 20.64
C LYS A 297 17.89 16.04 22.06
N VAL A 298 16.78 15.30 22.22
CA VAL A 298 16.21 14.96 23.54
C VAL A 298 17.03 13.86 24.22
N THR A 299 17.54 12.90 23.45
CA THR A 299 18.20 11.71 23.97
C THR A 299 19.73 11.82 24.02
N ARG A 300 20.29 12.95 23.56
CA ARG A 300 21.73 13.24 23.58
C ARG A 300 22.31 13.04 24.97
N LYS A 301 23.33 12.17 25.06
CA LYS A 301 24.11 11.98 26.29
C LYS A 301 24.97 13.21 26.56
N ILE A 302 24.99 13.66 27.81
CA ILE A 302 25.85 14.76 28.26
C ILE A 302 27.29 14.24 28.26
N PRO A 303 28.26 14.91 27.58
CA PRO A 303 29.64 14.47 27.57
C PRO A 303 30.26 14.58 28.96
N LEU A 304 31.17 13.65 29.28
CA LEU A 304 31.87 13.60 30.56
C LEU A 304 32.64 14.94 30.77
N GLY A 305 32.41 15.62 31.89
CA GLY A 305 33.04 16.91 32.20
C GLY A 305 32.27 18.16 31.78
N ALA A 306 31.12 18.04 31.10
CA ALA A 306 30.24 19.19 30.90
C ALA A 306 29.59 19.60 32.23
N LYS A 307 29.61 20.90 32.55
CA LYS A 307 28.82 21.44 33.67
C LYS A 307 27.36 21.02 33.46
N LEU A 308 26.78 20.36 34.46
CA LEU A 308 25.34 20.09 34.52
C LEU A 308 24.60 21.43 34.52
N GLN A 309 24.31 21.96 33.34
CA GLN A 309 23.35 23.05 33.23
C GLN A 309 22.03 22.46 33.72
N ASN A 310 21.47 23.03 34.79
CA ASN A 310 20.15 22.66 35.30
C ASN A 310 19.21 22.43 34.11
N PRO A 311 18.63 21.23 33.95
CA PRO A 311 17.79 20.96 32.79
C PRO A 311 16.58 21.88 32.93
N LYS A 312 16.53 22.96 32.15
CA LYS A 312 15.35 23.81 32.10
C LYS A 312 14.22 22.91 31.64
N LYS A 313 13.36 22.47 32.57
CA LYS A 313 12.13 21.69 32.35
C LYS A 313 11.26 22.28 31.21
N LEU A 314 11.47 23.55 30.86
CA LEU A 314 10.91 24.26 29.71
C LEU A 314 11.34 23.74 28.33
N LYS A 315 12.60 23.30 28.11
CA LYS A 315 13.06 22.86 26.76
C LYS A 315 12.47 21.50 26.37
N ILE A 316 12.32 20.58 27.33
CA ILE A 316 11.69 19.27 27.11
C ILE A 316 10.20 19.44 26.82
N LYS A 317 9.48 20.26 27.59
CA LYS A 317 8.06 20.58 27.30
C LYS A 317 7.89 21.18 25.90
N ARG A 318 8.77 22.09 25.46
CA ARG A 318 8.69 22.71 24.13
C ARG A 318 9.00 21.73 22.99
N ILE A 319 9.94 20.81 23.19
CA ILE A 319 10.26 19.76 22.20
C ILE A 319 9.16 18.71 22.16
N VAL A 320 8.64 18.25 23.31
CA VAL A 320 7.49 17.34 23.36
C VAL A 320 6.27 17.99 22.73
N PHE A 321 6.03 19.28 22.98
CA PHE A 321 4.95 20.04 22.32
C PHE A 321 5.21 20.21 20.81
N SER A 322 6.46 20.29 20.37
CA SER A 322 6.81 20.31 18.94
C SER A 322 6.61 18.94 18.28
N ILE A 323 6.97 17.85 18.96
CA ILE A 323 6.75 16.48 18.48
C ILE A 323 5.26 16.18 18.43
N VAL A 324 4.51 16.49 19.49
CA VAL A 324 3.05 16.35 19.53
C VAL A 324 2.39 17.28 18.50
N GLY A 325 2.89 18.50 18.33
CA GLY A 325 2.42 19.44 17.32
C GLY A 325 2.68 18.95 15.90
N ILE A 326 3.83 18.33 15.62
CA ILE A 326 4.15 17.74 14.31
C ILE A 326 3.35 16.46 14.10
N LEU A 327 3.15 15.63 15.12
CA LEU A 327 2.31 14.43 15.03
C LEU A 327 0.84 14.79 14.82
N LEU A 328 0.36 15.86 15.46
CA LEU A 328 -0.99 16.41 15.25
C LEU A 328 -1.11 17.07 13.88
N ALA A 329 -0.13 17.86 13.45
CA ALA A 329 -0.14 18.49 12.12
C ALA A 329 -0.01 17.47 11.00
N ALA A 330 0.81 16.43 11.18
CA ALA A 330 0.90 15.30 10.25
C ALA A 330 -0.37 14.45 10.31
N GLY A 331 -0.96 14.22 11.49
CA GLY A 331 -2.24 13.55 11.64
C GLY A 331 -3.37 14.33 10.96
N VAL A 332 -3.37 15.67 11.06
CA VAL A 332 -4.31 16.56 10.38
C VAL A 332 -4.04 16.62 8.88
N LEU A 333 -2.78 16.65 8.42
CA LEU A 333 -2.44 16.59 6.99
C LEU A 333 -2.77 15.25 6.36
N VAL A 334 -2.57 14.15 7.09
CA VAL A 334 -2.99 12.82 6.69
C VAL A 334 -4.52 12.75 6.70
N TRP A 335 -5.19 13.33 7.69
CA TRP A 335 -6.66 13.38 7.74
C TRP A 335 -7.25 14.25 6.62
N THR A 336 -6.72 15.45 6.39
CA THR A 336 -7.19 16.37 5.33
C THR A 336 -6.82 15.85 3.95
N GLY A 337 -5.62 15.28 3.80
CA GLY A 337 -5.22 14.52 2.63
C GLY A 337 -6.16 13.34 2.41
N PHE A 338 -6.50 12.57 3.44
CA PHE A 338 -7.43 11.44 3.37
C PHE A 338 -8.86 11.87 3.04
N THR A 339 -9.31 13.04 3.48
CA THR A 339 -10.59 13.61 3.04
C THR A 339 -10.55 14.11 1.59
N LEU A 340 -9.38 14.55 1.09
CA LEU A 340 -9.21 14.96 -0.31
C LEU A 340 -9.03 13.76 -1.26
N PHE A 341 -8.40 12.67 -0.78
CA PHE A 341 -8.18 11.42 -1.50
C PHE A 341 -9.31 10.40 -1.30
N LYS A 342 -10.33 10.73 -0.51
CA LYS A 342 -11.65 10.08 -0.57
C LYS A 342 -12.34 10.49 -1.88
N GLY A 343 -11.77 10.06 -2.99
CA GLY A 343 -12.44 9.92 -4.27
C GLY A 343 -12.42 8.44 -4.63
N GLU A 344 -13.59 7.93 -5.01
CA GLU A 344 -13.81 6.64 -5.69
C GLU A 344 -13.57 5.37 -4.87
N GLY A 345 -14.20 5.33 -3.70
CA GLY A 345 -14.55 4.06 -3.06
C GLY A 345 -15.90 4.24 -2.39
N TYR A 346 -16.93 3.57 -2.90
CA TYR A 346 -18.31 3.78 -2.47
C TYR A 346 -18.45 3.65 -0.96
N GLY A 347 -18.86 4.76 -0.32
CA GLY A 347 -19.21 4.74 1.08
C GLY A 347 -20.41 3.83 1.29
N LYS A 348 -20.43 3.06 2.38
CA LYS A 348 -21.56 2.20 2.74
C LYS A 348 -22.91 2.95 2.73
N ALA A 349 -22.89 4.25 3.05
CA ALA A 349 -24.05 5.14 3.03
C ALA A 349 -24.49 5.56 1.60
N GLU A 350 -23.54 5.72 0.66
CA GLU A 350 -23.88 6.05 -0.75
C GLU A 350 -24.47 4.83 -1.45
N LEU A 351 -23.96 3.62 -1.20
CA LEU A 351 -24.55 2.38 -1.73
C LEU A 351 -25.96 2.14 -1.19
N GLU A 352 -26.24 2.50 0.07
CA GLU A 352 -27.60 2.45 0.63
C GLU A 352 -28.53 3.48 -0.04
N GLU A 353 -28.02 4.67 -0.38
CA GLU A 353 -28.77 5.67 -1.15
C GLU A 353 -29.09 5.16 -2.57
N TYR A 354 -28.09 4.66 -3.29
CA TYR A 354 -28.27 4.10 -4.63
C TYR A 354 -29.19 2.89 -4.65
N ALA A 355 -29.14 2.06 -3.60
CA ALA A 355 -29.99 0.88 -3.49
C ALA A 355 -31.43 1.22 -3.11
N SER A 356 -31.66 2.27 -2.31
CA SER A 356 -33.01 2.81 -2.10
C SER A 356 -33.61 3.47 -3.34
N ALA A 357 -32.77 4.04 -4.21
CA ALA A 357 -33.20 4.57 -5.51
C ALA A 357 -33.52 3.45 -6.53
N ALA A 358 -32.80 2.33 -6.47
CA ALA A 358 -33.04 1.17 -7.35
C ALA A 358 -34.20 0.27 -6.85
N LEU A 359 -34.46 0.23 -5.54
CA LEU A 359 -35.56 -0.47 -4.87
C LEU A 359 -36.34 0.49 -3.96
N PRO A 360 -37.25 1.32 -4.51
CA PRO A 360 -38.00 2.30 -3.73
C PRO A 360 -38.93 1.68 -2.67
N GLU A 361 -39.21 0.37 -2.75
CA GLU A 361 -40.07 -0.35 -1.81
C GLU A 361 -39.31 -1.09 -0.68
N ALA A 362 -37.98 -0.96 -0.59
CA ALA A 362 -37.16 -1.65 0.43
C ALA A 362 -36.94 -0.81 1.70
N ASP A 363 -37.26 -1.37 2.88
CA ASP A 363 -37.03 -0.70 4.18
C ASP A 363 -35.55 -0.76 4.63
N THR A 364 -34.93 -1.93 4.53
CA THR A 364 -33.55 -2.21 4.93
C THR A 364 -32.93 -3.24 3.99
N LEU A 365 -31.72 -2.94 3.49
CA LEU A 365 -31.02 -3.77 2.50
C LEU A 365 -29.81 -4.47 3.14
N LYS A 366 -29.76 -5.80 3.04
CA LYS A 366 -28.65 -6.62 3.55
C LYS A 366 -27.81 -7.17 2.39
N PRO A 367 -26.47 -7.08 2.46
CA PRO A 367 -25.62 -7.69 1.45
C PRO A 367 -25.73 -9.21 1.52
N ILE A 368 -25.96 -9.86 0.37
CA ILE A 368 -25.97 -11.32 0.22
C ILE A 368 -24.67 -11.74 -0.46
N LYS A 369 -24.10 -12.88 -0.02
CA LYS A 369 -23.03 -13.55 -0.75
C LYS A 369 -23.66 -14.43 -1.81
N VAL A 370 -23.42 -14.14 -3.08
CA VAL A 370 -23.87 -14.95 -4.21
C VAL A 370 -22.64 -15.57 -4.85
N SER A 371 -22.62 -16.90 -5.04
CA SER A 371 -21.49 -17.57 -5.69
C SER A 371 -21.69 -17.54 -7.20
N SER A 372 -21.14 -16.51 -7.83
CA SER A 372 -21.11 -16.36 -9.28
C SER A 372 -19.67 -16.49 -9.76
N ASP A 373 -19.41 -17.38 -10.72
CA ASP A 373 -18.13 -17.45 -11.46
C ASP A 373 -17.98 -16.28 -12.47
N ASP A 374 -19.00 -15.42 -12.59
CA ASP A 374 -19.05 -14.30 -13.54
C ASP A 374 -18.42 -13.04 -12.93
N GLU A 375 -17.29 -12.58 -13.51
CA GLU A 375 -16.48 -11.43 -13.06
C GLU A 375 -17.24 -10.09 -13.06
N GLN A 376 -18.43 -10.05 -13.64
CA GLN A 376 -19.21 -8.83 -13.87
C GLN A 376 -20.21 -8.52 -12.76
N LEU A 377 -20.47 -9.45 -11.83
CA LEU A 377 -21.28 -9.23 -10.63
C LEU A 377 -20.37 -8.81 -9.46
N LEU A 378 -20.53 -7.56 -9.00
CA LEU A 378 -19.73 -7.02 -7.90
C LEU A 378 -20.35 -7.35 -6.54
N PHE A 379 -21.63 -7.02 -6.33
CA PHE A 379 -22.34 -7.19 -5.06
C PHE A 379 -23.84 -7.40 -5.27
N ALA A 380 -24.50 -8.08 -4.32
CA ALA A 380 -25.95 -8.26 -4.29
C ALA A 380 -26.53 -7.84 -2.93
N TYR A 381 -27.71 -7.21 -2.93
CA TYR A 381 -28.42 -6.75 -1.74
C TYR A 381 -29.85 -7.31 -1.70
N LYS A 382 -30.29 -7.90 -0.58
CA LYS A 382 -31.69 -8.32 -0.33
C LYS A 382 -32.44 -7.25 0.44
N ALA A 383 -33.70 -7.00 0.09
CA ALA A 383 -34.61 -6.27 0.95
C ALA A 383 -35.13 -7.18 2.08
N GLU A 384 -35.06 -6.75 3.34
CA GLU A 384 -35.53 -7.55 4.49
C GLU A 384 -37.05 -7.75 4.51
N ASN A 385 -37.80 -6.84 3.90
CA ASN A 385 -39.26 -6.89 3.81
C ASN A 385 -39.78 -7.80 2.68
N GLY A 386 -38.87 -8.42 1.91
CA GLY A 386 -39.22 -9.28 0.78
C GLY A 386 -39.58 -8.53 -0.50
N ALA A 387 -39.32 -7.21 -0.57
CA ALA A 387 -39.57 -6.40 -1.77
C ALA A 387 -38.68 -6.74 -2.98
N GLY A 388 -37.64 -7.57 -2.79
CA GLY A 388 -36.79 -8.04 -3.89
C GLY A 388 -35.29 -7.95 -3.59
N ALA A 389 -34.46 -7.82 -4.63
CA ALA A 389 -33.02 -7.70 -4.49
C ALA A 389 -32.41 -6.74 -5.54
N ALA A 390 -31.31 -6.08 -5.17
CA ALA A 390 -30.55 -5.20 -6.06
C ALA A 390 -29.20 -5.85 -6.38
N LEU A 391 -28.88 -5.92 -7.68
CA LEU A 391 -27.62 -6.45 -8.18
C LEU A 391 -26.76 -5.30 -8.71
N VAL A 392 -25.48 -5.31 -8.35
CA VAL A 392 -24.48 -4.39 -8.90
C VAL A 392 -23.70 -5.11 -9.99
N VAL A 393 -23.89 -4.66 -11.22
CA VAL A 393 -23.26 -5.23 -12.41
C VAL A 393 -22.37 -4.22 -13.11
N THR A 394 -21.37 -4.73 -13.82
CA THR A 394 -20.51 -3.94 -14.69
C THR A 394 -20.81 -4.23 -16.16
N ALA A 395 -20.77 -3.19 -16.99
CA ALA A 395 -21.00 -3.31 -18.42
C ALA A 395 -19.97 -2.49 -19.20
N GLU A 396 -19.61 -2.97 -20.39
CA GLU A 396 -18.70 -2.24 -21.28
C GLU A 396 -19.43 -1.06 -21.92
N GLY A 397 -18.92 0.15 -21.69
CA GLY A 397 -19.34 1.38 -22.36
C GLY A 397 -18.48 1.72 -23.58
N TYR A 398 -18.46 3.00 -23.96
CA TYR A 398 -17.56 3.48 -25.01
C TYR A 398 -16.09 3.34 -24.59
N ASN A 399 -15.80 3.58 -23.30
CA ASN A 399 -14.46 3.42 -22.74
C ASN A 399 -14.24 1.98 -22.25
N LYS A 400 -13.72 1.12 -23.13
CA LYS A 400 -13.49 -0.33 -22.85
C LYS A 400 -12.52 -0.65 -21.70
N LYS A 401 -11.79 0.34 -21.16
CA LYS A 401 -10.83 0.13 -20.07
C LYS A 401 -11.43 0.33 -18.69
N GLU A 402 -12.54 1.05 -18.61
CA GLU A 402 -13.19 1.47 -17.37
C GLU A 402 -14.70 1.23 -17.53
N PRO A 403 -15.21 0.08 -17.04
CA PRO A 403 -16.59 -0.33 -17.28
C PRO A 403 -17.58 0.56 -16.51
N ILE A 404 -18.79 0.68 -17.06
CA ILE A 404 -19.91 1.36 -16.40
C ILE A 404 -20.42 0.43 -15.30
N THR A 405 -20.46 0.92 -14.06
CA THR A 405 -20.98 0.16 -12.92
C THR A 405 -22.40 0.64 -12.61
N MET A 406 -23.38 -0.25 -12.62
CA MET A 406 -24.78 0.08 -12.38
C MET A 406 -25.42 -0.88 -11.39
N MET A 407 -26.36 -0.34 -10.61
CA MET A 407 -27.22 -1.08 -9.71
C MET A 407 -28.60 -1.26 -10.37
N VAL A 408 -29.07 -2.49 -10.44
CA VAL A 408 -30.39 -2.84 -10.97
C VAL A 408 -31.20 -3.50 -9.86
N GLY A 409 -32.35 -2.92 -9.52
CA GLY A 409 -33.30 -3.46 -8.56
C GLY A 409 -34.31 -4.38 -9.22
N PHE A 410 -34.56 -5.54 -8.62
CA PHE A 410 -35.51 -6.54 -9.11
C PHE A 410 -36.55 -6.89 -8.05
N ASN A 411 -37.79 -7.04 -8.48
CA ASN A 411 -38.86 -7.69 -7.73
C ASN A 411 -38.63 -9.21 -7.58
N PRO A 412 -39.28 -9.88 -6.61
CA PRO A 412 -39.22 -11.34 -6.46
C PRO A 412 -39.58 -12.11 -7.72
N ASP A 413 -40.42 -11.54 -8.59
CA ASP A 413 -40.86 -12.11 -9.87
C ASP A 413 -39.88 -11.84 -11.03
N GLY A 414 -38.73 -11.20 -10.79
CA GLY A 414 -37.70 -10.91 -11.81
C GLY A 414 -37.95 -9.67 -12.67
N VAL A 415 -38.89 -8.81 -12.27
CA VAL A 415 -39.19 -7.54 -12.94
C VAL A 415 -38.28 -6.43 -12.42
N ILE A 416 -37.67 -5.64 -13.31
CA ILE A 416 -36.81 -4.51 -12.93
C ILE A 416 -37.67 -3.39 -12.31
N GLN A 417 -37.34 -2.96 -11.08
CA GLN A 417 -37.96 -1.80 -10.42
C GLN A 417 -37.27 -0.48 -10.79
N GLY A 418 -35.94 -0.49 -10.91
CA GLY A 418 -35.16 0.71 -11.18
C GLY A 418 -33.71 0.39 -11.52
N VAL A 419 -33.09 1.28 -12.29
CA VAL A 419 -31.68 1.21 -12.69
C VAL A 419 -31.01 2.50 -12.25
N LYS A 420 -29.89 2.40 -11.54
CA LYS A 420 -29.07 3.53 -11.14
C LYS A 420 -27.62 3.27 -11.47
N VAL A 421 -27.02 4.14 -12.27
CA VAL A 421 -25.58 4.05 -12.55
C VAL A 421 -24.81 4.59 -11.35
N ILE A 422 -23.88 3.80 -10.85
CA ILE A 422 -23.06 4.10 -9.68
C ILE A 422 -21.73 4.75 -10.12
N ASP A 423 -21.11 4.19 -11.17
CA ASP A 423 -19.86 4.69 -11.76
C ASP A 423 -19.93 4.80 -13.28
N GLN A 424 -19.26 5.80 -13.83
CA GLN A 424 -19.07 5.94 -15.26
C GLN A 424 -17.83 6.79 -15.61
N HIS A 425 -17.09 6.35 -16.62
CA HIS A 425 -15.97 7.08 -17.19
C HIS A 425 -16.19 7.41 -18.68
N GLU A 426 -17.39 7.88 -18.97
CA GLU A 426 -17.83 8.23 -20.31
C GLU A 426 -17.48 9.69 -20.66
N THR A 427 -17.56 10.05 -21.95
CA THR A 427 -17.22 11.42 -22.38
C THR A 427 -18.22 12.43 -21.80
N GLU A 428 -17.70 13.41 -21.04
CA GLU A 428 -18.50 14.48 -20.43
C GLU A 428 -19.35 15.21 -21.48
N GLY A 429 -20.63 15.43 -21.17
CA GLY A 429 -21.58 16.11 -22.06
C GLY A 429 -22.15 15.26 -23.21
N ILE A 430 -21.73 14.00 -23.34
CA ILE A 430 -22.31 13.04 -24.30
C ILE A 430 -22.83 11.80 -23.56
N GLY A 431 -21.93 10.91 -23.10
CA GLY A 431 -22.32 9.68 -22.41
C GLY A 431 -22.84 9.95 -20.98
N THR A 432 -22.30 10.97 -20.32
CA THR A 432 -22.75 11.39 -18.98
C THR A 432 -24.20 11.89 -18.96
N ASN A 433 -24.69 12.46 -20.06
CA ASN A 433 -26.08 12.91 -20.14
C ASN A 433 -27.04 11.72 -20.21
N VAL A 434 -26.66 10.61 -20.86
CA VAL A 434 -27.47 9.38 -20.90
C VAL A 434 -27.51 8.70 -19.53
N VAL A 435 -26.38 8.72 -18.83
CA VAL A 435 -26.22 8.10 -17.51
C VAL A 435 -27.01 8.83 -16.42
N THR A 436 -27.22 10.14 -16.57
CA THR A 436 -27.94 10.97 -15.59
C THR A 436 -29.39 11.26 -15.99
N ASP A 437 -29.83 10.84 -17.18
CA ASP A 437 -31.19 11.06 -17.66
C ASP A 437 -32.17 10.05 -17.05
N GLU A 438 -32.98 10.52 -16.11
CA GLU A 438 -34.05 9.75 -15.48
C GLU A 438 -35.08 9.25 -16.51
N ALA A 439 -35.31 9.97 -17.62
CA ALA A 439 -36.27 9.56 -18.64
C ALA A 439 -35.78 8.35 -19.44
N PHE A 440 -34.46 8.21 -19.62
CA PHE A 440 -33.85 7.05 -20.27
C PHE A 440 -33.82 5.84 -19.32
N LEU A 441 -33.39 6.03 -18.07
CA LEU A 441 -33.32 4.96 -17.07
C LEU A 441 -34.71 4.41 -16.69
N ALA A 442 -35.75 5.24 -16.72
CA ALA A 442 -37.13 4.79 -16.48
C ALA A 442 -37.66 3.81 -17.56
N GLN A 443 -37.05 3.74 -18.75
CA GLN A 443 -37.49 2.82 -19.81
C GLN A 443 -37.25 1.34 -19.47
N PHE A 444 -36.38 1.07 -18.50
CA PHE A 444 -36.04 -0.28 -18.04
C PHE A 444 -36.96 -0.76 -16.91
N ALA A 445 -37.63 0.16 -16.21
CA ALA A 445 -38.58 -0.20 -15.15
C ALA A 445 -39.80 -0.93 -15.73
N GLY A 446 -40.22 -2.02 -15.07
CA GLY A 446 -41.36 -2.84 -15.47
C GLY A 446 -41.07 -3.89 -16.55
N LYS A 447 -39.81 -4.06 -16.97
CA LYS A 447 -39.41 -5.07 -17.97
C LYS A 447 -38.69 -6.27 -17.34
N THR A 448 -38.78 -7.40 -18.02
CA THR A 448 -38.09 -8.66 -17.69
C THR A 448 -36.96 -8.94 -18.70
N ALA A 449 -36.14 -9.96 -18.46
CA ALA A 449 -35.03 -10.32 -19.35
C ALA A 449 -35.46 -10.55 -20.82
N GLU A 450 -36.67 -11.10 -21.03
CA GLU A 450 -37.18 -11.47 -22.37
C GLU A 450 -37.73 -10.25 -23.16
N ASP A 451 -38.18 -9.20 -22.47
CA ASP A 451 -38.82 -8.02 -23.08
C ASP A 451 -37.94 -6.75 -23.03
N LEU A 452 -36.64 -6.91 -22.72
CA LEU A 452 -35.74 -5.78 -22.51
C LEU A 452 -35.31 -5.10 -23.83
N SER A 453 -35.94 -3.96 -24.13
CA SER A 453 -35.58 -3.07 -25.24
C SER A 453 -35.65 -1.61 -24.79
N ALA A 454 -34.72 -0.75 -25.24
CA ALA A 454 -34.71 0.67 -24.90
C ALA A 454 -34.31 1.52 -26.11
N ASP A 455 -34.82 2.74 -26.18
CA ASP A 455 -34.56 3.66 -27.29
C ASP A 455 -33.17 4.29 -27.11
N VAL A 456 -32.26 3.93 -28.00
CA VAL A 456 -30.86 4.40 -27.98
C VAL A 456 -30.78 5.91 -28.16
N VAL A 457 -30.03 6.59 -27.29
CA VAL A 457 -29.88 8.05 -27.37
C VAL A 457 -28.93 8.43 -28.51
N ALA A 458 -29.40 9.29 -29.41
CA ALA A 458 -28.63 9.75 -30.56
C ALA A 458 -27.38 10.53 -30.13
N GLY A 459 -26.20 10.07 -30.58
CA GLY A 459 -24.90 10.67 -30.23
C GLY A 459 -24.18 9.97 -29.07
N ALA A 460 -24.86 9.07 -28.34
CA ALA A 460 -24.31 8.30 -27.21
C ALA A 460 -24.65 6.79 -27.34
N THR A 461 -24.66 6.28 -28.58
CA THR A 461 -25.08 4.91 -28.94
C THR A 461 -24.33 3.83 -28.16
N PHE A 462 -23.00 3.92 -28.06
CA PHE A 462 -22.18 2.94 -27.35
C PHE A 462 -22.46 2.91 -25.85
N THR A 463 -22.72 4.07 -25.24
CA THR A 463 -23.07 4.19 -23.82
C THR A 463 -24.46 3.61 -23.54
N SER A 464 -25.44 3.92 -24.39
CA SER A 464 -26.81 3.39 -24.29
C SER A 464 -26.86 1.88 -24.51
N GLU A 465 -26.11 1.34 -25.48
CA GLU A 465 -25.99 -0.11 -25.71
C GLU A 465 -25.29 -0.81 -24.54
N GLY A 466 -24.27 -0.17 -23.95
CA GLY A 466 -23.60 -0.66 -22.74
C GLY A 466 -24.56 -0.80 -21.55
N ILE A 467 -25.40 0.22 -21.32
CA ILE A 467 -26.43 0.19 -20.24
C ILE A 467 -27.48 -0.89 -20.52
N LEU A 468 -27.96 -1.01 -21.76
CA LEU A 468 -28.91 -2.06 -22.16
C LEU A 468 -28.31 -3.46 -21.93
N SER A 469 -27.06 -3.68 -22.33
CA SER A 469 -26.35 -4.96 -22.12
C SER A 469 -26.15 -5.26 -20.64
N GLY A 470 -25.81 -4.25 -19.82
CA GLY A 470 -25.71 -4.39 -18.37
C GLY A 470 -27.03 -4.82 -17.72
N CYS A 471 -28.13 -4.20 -18.12
CA CYS A 471 -29.46 -4.54 -17.60
C CYS A 471 -29.92 -5.94 -18.03
N GLN A 472 -29.66 -6.36 -19.28
CA GLN A 472 -29.96 -7.72 -19.75
C GLN A 472 -29.21 -8.77 -18.93
N LYS A 473 -27.91 -8.58 -18.75
CA LYS A 473 -27.08 -9.47 -17.94
C LYS A 473 -27.52 -9.52 -16.48
N ALA A 474 -27.85 -8.37 -15.89
CA ALA A 474 -28.38 -8.34 -14.53
C ALA A 474 -29.67 -9.16 -14.40
N ALA A 475 -30.57 -9.09 -15.40
CA ALA A 475 -31.82 -9.84 -15.40
C ALA A 475 -31.61 -11.35 -15.61
N GLU A 476 -30.68 -11.75 -16.46
CA GLU A 476 -30.26 -13.16 -16.63
C GLU A 476 -29.62 -13.73 -15.36
N LEU A 477 -28.72 -12.96 -14.72
CA LEU A 477 -28.09 -13.32 -13.45
C LEU A 477 -29.12 -13.42 -12.33
N TYR A 478 -30.07 -12.48 -12.24
CA TYR A 478 -31.15 -12.57 -11.25
C TYR A 478 -31.99 -13.83 -11.44
N SER A 479 -32.31 -14.19 -12.69
CA SER A 479 -33.13 -15.37 -13.01
C SER A 479 -32.42 -16.68 -12.68
N SER A 480 -31.11 -16.75 -12.89
CA SER A 480 -30.30 -17.94 -12.55
C SER A 480 -30.02 -18.07 -11.04
N LEU A 481 -29.94 -16.95 -10.32
CA LEU A 481 -29.58 -16.90 -8.90
C LEU A 481 -30.80 -16.68 -7.97
N GLN A 482 -32.02 -16.67 -8.53
CA GLN A 482 -33.26 -16.38 -7.82
C GLN A 482 -33.47 -17.26 -6.57
N SER A 483 -33.09 -18.53 -6.63
CA SER A 483 -33.19 -19.49 -5.52
C SER A 483 -32.20 -19.22 -4.38
N GLU A 484 -31.01 -18.70 -4.68
CA GLU A 484 -29.99 -18.30 -3.68
C GLU A 484 -30.26 -16.92 -3.10
N ILE A 485 -30.83 -16.02 -3.89
CA ILE A 485 -31.13 -14.65 -3.49
C ILE A 485 -32.39 -14.59 -2.60
N LEU A 486 -33.43 -15.37 -2.91
CA LEU A 486 -34.69 -15.38 -2.17
C LEU A 486 -34.72 -16.40 -1.01
N GLY A 487 -33.87 -17.45 -1.04
CA GLY A 487 -33.61 -18.33 0.12
C GLY A 487 -33.04 -17.58 1.31
#